data_AF-A0A2E1Z9X7-F1
#
_entry.id   AF-A0A2E1Z9X7-F1
#
_cell.length_a   1.000
_cell.length_b   1.000
_cell.length_c   1.000
_cell.angle_alpha   90.00
_cell.angle_beta   90.00
_cell.angle_gamma   90.00
#
_symmetry.space_group_name_H-M   'P 1'
#
loop_
_entity.id
_entity.type
_entity.pdbx_description
1 polymer ?
#
loop_
_entity_poly.entity_id
_entity_poly.type
_entity_poly.pdbx_seq_one_letter_code
_entity_poly.pdbx_strand_id
1 'polypeptide(L)'
;MEVIILAAGEGTRMFSETPKALHSIGGRAMLEHVMLTARELNPSNIHVAVGFEAAQIRGYFKDGEALDINWVLQAERLGTGHAVQQALPDVDTGDERNWVMVLYGDVPLIKSLTLNGLLEQMDLETVALLTVRTENPSGLGRVIRDEAGRVAAIVEEKDATEEQKQIKEVNSGIMCIPAK
;
A
#
# COMPACT_ATOMS: atom_id res chain seq x y z
N MET A 1 -15.89 -0.88 2.12
CA MET A 1 -14.48 -1.00 1.73
C MET A 1 -13.77 0.28 2.13
N GLU A 2 -12.67 0.14 2.83
CA GLU A 2 -11.79 1.22 3.27
C GLU A 2 -10.42 1.10 2.58
N VAL A 3 -9.66 2.20 2.54
CA VAL A 3 -8.33 2.23 1.94
C VAL A 3 -7.30 2.64 2.99
N ILE A 4 -6.21 1.90 3.11
CA ILE A 4 -5.04 2.29 3.90
C ILE A 4 -3.90 2.63 2.94
N ILE A 5 -3.36 3.84 3.03
CA ILE A 5 -2.21 4.31 2.24
C ILE A 5 -0.98 4.41 3.15
N LEU A 6 0.05 3.63 2.85
CA LEU A 6 1.30 3.60 3.61
C LEU A 6 2.26 4.69 3.13
N ALA A 7 2.54 5.67 3.99
CA ALA A 7 3.41 6.82 3.70
C ALA A 7 4.39 7.16 4.86
N ALA A 8 4.60 6.23 5.79
CA ALA A 8 5.39 6.46 7.02
C ALA A 8 6.91 6.23 6.88
N GLY A 9 7.36 5.73 5.72
CA GLY A 9 8.76 5.40 5.47
C GLY A 9 9.65 6.64 5.33
N GLU A 10 10.89 6.54 5.84
CA GLU A 10 11.88 7.63 5.80
C GLU A 10 12.33 8.00 4.39
N GLY A 11 12.33 7.04 3.47
CA GLY A 11 12.85 7.27 2.13
C GLY A 11 14.34 7.62 2.10
N THR A 12 15.17 7.07 3.00
CA THR A 12 16.62 7.35 3.11
C THR A 12 17.39 7.33 1.78
N ARG A 13 16.97 6.47 0.84
CA ARG A 13 17.56 6.36 -0.51
C ARG A 13 17.26 7.56 -1.42
N MET A 14 16.39 8.47 -1.02
CA MET A 14 16.05 9.69 -1.76
C MET A 14 17.10 10.79 -1.60
N PHE A 15 17.88 10.76 -0.51
CA PHE A 15 18.87 11.80 -0.18
C PHE A 15 18.31 13.23 -0.31
N SER A 16 17.09 13.45 0.21
CA SER A 16 16.36 14.71 0.13
C SER A 16 15.76 15.08 1.48
N GLU A 17 15.64 16.38 1.74
CA GLU A 17 14.87 16.94 2.88
C GLU A 17 13.36 16.96 2.61
N THR A 18 12.93 16.72 1.36
CA THR A 18 11.52 16.55 1.04
C THR A 18 11.10 15.13 1.38
N PRO A 19 10.01 14.94 2.17
CA PRO A 19 9.51 13.60 2.45
C PRO A 19 9.25 12.85 1.15
N LYS A 20 9.63 11.57 1.07
CA LYS A 20 9.50 10.76 -0.16
C LYS A 20 8.11 10.87 -0.80
N ALA A 21 7.06 10.79 0.01
CA ALA A 21 5.66 10.89 -0.40
C ALA A 21 5.29 12.23 -1.08
N LEU A 22 6.02 13.31 -0.78
CA LEU A 22 5.78 14.66 -1.29
C LEU A 22 6.60 15.01 -2.53
N HIS A 23 7.53 14.16 -2.98
CA HIS A 23 8.23 14.39 -4.24
C HIS A 23 7.22 14.48 -5.39
N SER A 24 7.45 15.44 -6.30
CA SER A 24 6.49 15.72 -7.36
C SER A 24 6.72 14.89 -8.61
N ILE A 25 5.64 14.34 -9.16
CA ILE A 25 5.60 13.74 -10.49
C ILE A 25 4.43 14.38 -11.24
N GLY A 26 4.68 14.92 -12.44
CA GLY A 26 3.63 15.58 -13.22
C GLY A 26 2.97 16.78 -12.53
N GLY A 27 3.69 17.47 -11.62
CA GLY A 27 3.21 18.67 -10.94
C GLY A 27 2.41 18.44 -9.65
N ARG A 28 2.25 17.18 -9.20
CA ARG A 28 1.58 16.82 -7.94
C ARG A 28 2.47 15.91 -7.09
N ALA A 29 2.27 15.91 -5.78
CA ALA A 29 2.97 14.98 -4.89
C ALA A 29 2.63 13.52 -5.23
N MET A 30 3.56 12.58 -5.06
CA MET A 30 3.28 11.15 -5.30
C MET A 30 2.08 10.67 -4.48
N LEU A 31 2.03 11.03 -3.20
CA LEU A 31 0.92 10.67 -2.32
C LEU A 31 -0.42 11.28 -2.78
N GLU A 32 -0.40 12.48 -3.34
CA GLU A 32 -1.63 13.12 -3.87
C GLU A 32 -2.21 12.31 -5.03
N HIS A 33 -1.38 11.80 -5.95
CA HIS A 33 -1.87 10.92 -7.02
C HIS A 33 -2.54 9.67 -6.46
N VAL A 34 -1.93 9.02 -5.47
CA VAL A 34 -2.47 7.79 -4.87
C VAL A 34 -3.80 8.06 -4.16
N MET A 35 -3.89 9.17 -3.41
CA MET A 35 -5.12 9.56 -2.73
C MET A 35 -6.26 9.87 -3.72
N LEU A 36 -5.96 10.57 -4.82
CA LEU A 36 -6.95 10.85 -5.86
C LEU A 36 -7.44 9.54 -6.51
N THR A 37 -6.53 8.63 -6.87
CA THR A 37 -6.91 7.32 -7.40
C THR A 37 -7.74 6.51 -6.40
N ALA A 38 -7.37 6.52 -5.11
CA ALA A 38 -8.12 5.82 -4.07
C ALA A 38 -9.56 6.34 -3.94
N ARG A 39 -9.76 7.66 -4.06
CA ARG A 39 -11.10 8.27 -4.02
C ARG A 39 -11.99 7.85 -5.18
N GLU A 40 -11.42 7.56 -6.36
CA GLU A 40 -12.21 7.05 -7.50
C GLU A 40 -12.89 5.71 -7.21
N LEU A 41 -12.40 4.96 -6.20
CA LEU A 41 -13.01 3.70 -5.75
C LEU A 41 -14.22 3.90 -4.83
N ASN A 42 -14.54 5.15 -4.46
CA ASN A 42 -15.59 5.51 -3.50
C ASN A 42 -15.49 4.73 -2.16
N PRO A 43 -14.32 4.73 -1.49
CA PRO A 43 -14.18 4.07 -0.20
C PRO A 43 -15.03 4.77 0.87
N SER A 44 -15.42 4.03 1.91
CA SER A 44 -16.08 4.61 3.08
C SER A 44 -15.14 5.49 3.89
N ASN A 45 -13.86 5.09 4.02
CA ASN A 45 -12.80 5.86 4.64
C ASN A 45 -11.46 5.69 3.91
N ILE A 46 -10.61 6.71 4.00
CA ILE A 46 -9.20 6.65 3.58
C ILE A 46 -8.33 6.95 4.79
N HIS A 47 -7.51 5.98 5.20
CA HIS A 47 -6.53 6.09 6.25
C HIS A 47 -5.15 6.30 5.62
N VAL A 48 -4.43 7.35 6.04
CA VAL A 48 -3.07 7.60 5.57
C VAL A 48 -2.11 7.44 6.75
N ALA A 49 -1.33 6.36 6.72
CA ALA A 49 -0.33 6.06 7.73
C ALA A 49 0.94 6.89 7.47
N VAL A 50 1.22 7.85 8.35
CA VAL A 50 2.39 8.73 8.31
C VAL A 50 3.27 8.50 9.53
N GLY A 51 4.56 8.78 9.41
CA GLY A 51 5.54 8.54 10.48
C GLY A 51 6.60 9.61 10.45
N PHE A 52 7.74 9.30 9.82
CA PHE A 52 8.79 10.29 9.60
C PHE A 52 8.23 11.51 8.86
N GLU A 53 8.53 12.71 9.35
CA GLU A 53 8.06 13.99 8.78
C GLU A 53 6.54 14.13 8.63
N ALA A 54 5.75 13.42 9.45
CA ALA A 54 4.28 13.45 9.42
C ALA A 54 3.71 14.88 9.43
N ALA A 55 4.31 15.81 10.18
CA ALA A 55 3.88 17.21 10.21
C ALA A 55 4.03 17.91 8.85
N GLN A 56 5.10 17.64 8.09
CA GLN A 56 5.28 18.20 6.75
C GLN A 56 4.27 17.63 5.76
N ILE A 57 4.06 16.30 5.80
CA ILE A 57 3.09 15.61 4.96
C ILE A 57 1.67 16.16 5.22
N ARG A 58 1.24 16.16 6.48
CA ARG A 58 -0.07 16.68 6.88
C ARG A 58 -0.23 18.16 6.53
N GLY A 59 0.79 18.97 6.78
CA GLY A 59 0.80 20.39 6.44
C GLY A 59 0.62 20.66 4.94
N TYR A 60 1.27 19.86 4.07
CA TYR A 60 1.09 19.96 2.62
C TYR A 60 -0.39 19.78 2.21
N PHE A 61 -1.07 18.82 2.84
CA PHE A 61 -2.49 18.55 2.60
C PHE A 61 -3.45 19.39 3.45
N LYS A 62 -2.94 20.38 4.21
CA LYS A 62 -3.73 21.19 5.16
C LYS A 62 -4.59 20.30 6.08
N ASP A 63 -3.95 19.27 6.65
CA ASP A 63 -4.59 18.26 7.50
C ASP A 63 -5.76 17.50 6.85
N GLY A 64 -5.91 17.55 5.52
CA GLY A 64 -6.94 16.78 4.81
C GLY A 64 -8.30 17.48 4.73
N GLU A 65 -8.41 18.78 5.05
CA GLU A 65 -9.66 19.55 5.01
C GLU A 65 -10.46 19.40 3.69
N ALA A 66 -9.77 19.18 2.56
CA ALA A 66 -10.40 18.99 1.25
C ALA A 66 -10.59 17.52 0.84
N LEU A 67 -9.98 16.57 1.56
CA LEU A 67 -9.81 15.19 1.11
C LEU A 67 -10.45 14.13 2.03
N ASP A 68 -11.03 14.52 3.16
CA ASP A 68 -11.72 13.62 4.12
C ASP A 68 -10.86 12.40 4.46
N ILE A 69 -9.72 12.68 5.10
CA ILE A 69 -8.65 11.72 5.36
C ILE A 69 -8.51 11.49 6.85
N ASN A 70 -8.44 10.23 7.25
CA ASN A 70 -8.02 9.86 8.57
C ASN A 70 -6.48 9.72 8.61
N TRP A 71 -5.81 10.54 9.41
CA TRP A 71 -4.36 10.48 9.58
C TRP A 71 -3.98 9.53 10.69
N VAL A 72 -3.23 8.49 10.33
CA VAL A 72 -2.76 7.48 11.26
C VAL A 72 -1.29 7.69 11.54
N LEU A 73 -0.90 7.80 12.81
CA LEU A 73 0.50 7.97 13.19
C LEU A 73 1.17 6.60 13.42
N GLN A 74 2.16 6.28 12.61
CA GLN A 74 3.14 5.23 12.89
C GLN A 74 4.37 5.85 13.57
N ALA A 75 4.32 5.94 14.91
CA ALA A 75 5.43 6.52 15.69
C ALA A 75 6.72 5.69 15.57
N GLU A 76 6.60 4.35 15.63
CA GLU A 76 7.71 3.41 15.47
C GLU A 76 7.66 2.72 14.11
N ARG A 77 8.76 2.78 13.35
CA ARG A 77 8.82 2.28 11.97
C ARG A 77 9.23 0.81 11.92
N LEU A 78 8.37 -0.05 12.47
CA LEU A 78 8.59 -1.51 12.58
C LEU A 78 8.21 -2.30 11.32
N GLY A 79 7.94 -1.61 10.20
CA GLY A 79 7.61 -2.22 8.91
C GLY A 79 6.19 -1.91 8.41
N THR A 80 5.84 -2.47 7.25
CA THR A 80 4.55 -2.24 6.57
C THR A 80 3.39 -2.86 7.33
N GLY A 81 3.55 -4.09 7.85
CA GLY A 81 2.52 -4.73 8.67
C GLY A 81 2.19 -3.92 9.93
N HIS A 82 3.21 -3.35 10.59
CA HIS A 82 2.99 -2.44 11.71
C HIS A 82 2.24 -1.17 11.29
N ALA A 83 2.52 -0.62 10.09
CA ALA A 83 1.82 0.57 9.59
C ALA A 83 0.33 0.30 9.35
N VAL A 84 -0.01 -0.88 8.79
CA VAL A 84 -1.40 -1.34 8.67
C VAL A 84 -2.02 -1.52 10.05
N GLN A 85 -1.30 -2.14 10.99
CA GLN A 85 -1.77 -2.36 12.35
C GLN A 85 -2.16 -1.05 13.07
N GLN A 86 -1.42 0.04 12.84
CA GLN A 86 -1.75 1.34 13.43
C GLN A 86 -3.07 1.91 12.93
N ALA A 87 -3.53 1.54 11.73
CA ALA A 87 -4.79 2.02 11.16
C ALA A 87 -6.00 1.16 11.57
N LEU A 88 -5.78 -0.09 11.98
CA LEU A 88 -6.85 -1.04 12.36
C LEU A 88 -7.85 -0.50 13.40
N PRO A 89 -7.47 0.29 14.43
CA PRO A 89 -8.43 0.81 15.39
C PRO A 89 -9.54 1.67 14.79
N ASP A 90 -9.30 2.27 13.62
CA ASP A 90 -10.24 3.14 12.92
C ASP A 90 -10.95 2.44 11.75
N VAL A 91 -10.61 1.18 11.47
CA VAL A 91 -11.23 0.36 10.41
C VAL A 91 -12.46 -0.34 10.98
N ASP A 92 -13.56 -0.36 10.22
CA ASP A 92 -14.76 -1.10 10.59
C ASP A 92 -14.54 -2.61 10.40
N THR A 93 -14.33 -3.31 11.51
CA THR A 93 -14.18 -4.77 11.57
C THR A 93 -15.49 -5.48 11.93
N GLY A 94 -16.59 -4.72 12.13
CA GLY A 94 -17.91 -5.25 12.46
C GLY A 94 -18.71 -5.71 11.25
N ASP A 95 -18.50 -5.11 10.08
CA ASP A 95 -19.09 -5.55 8.80
C ASP A 95 -18.22 -6.62 8.14
N GLU A 96 -18.74 -7.85 8.06
CA GLU A 96 -18.06 -9.00 7.42
C GLU A 96 -17.81 -8.79 5.92
N ARG A 97 -18.48 -7.83 5.30
CA ARG A 97 -18.27 -7.45 3.88
C ARG A 97 -17.41 -6.21 3.73
N ASN A 98 -16.81 -5.71 4.81
CA ASN A 98 -15.82 -4.66 4.70
C ASN A 98 -14.47 -5.25 4.29
N TRP A 99 -13.88 -4.63 3.27
CA TRP A 99 -12.58 -4.98 2.74
C TRP A 99 -11.65 -3.78 2.87
N VAL A 100 -10.38 -4.06 3.09
CA VAL A 100 -9.31 -3.06 3.22
C VAL A 100 -8.39 -3.19 2.01
N MET A 101 -8.31 -2.11 1.22
CA MET A 101 -7.32 -1.97 0.15
C MET A 101 -6.06 -1.30 0.72
N VAL A 102 -4.92 -1.98 0.67
CA VAL A 102 -3.64 -1.44 1.12
C VAL A 102 -2.85 -0.93 -0.09
N LEU A 103 -2.53 0.36 -0.06
CA LEU A 103 -1.79 1.09 -1.08
C LEU A 103 -0.50 1.71 -0.50
N TYR A 104 0.37 2.18 -1.39
CA TYR A 104 1.65 2.77 -1.04
C TYR A 104 1.72 4.20 -1.59
N GLY A 105 2.08 5.16 -0.74
CA GLY A 105 2.12 6.59 -1.10
C GLY A 105 3.19 6.95 -2.14
N ASP A 106 4.10 6.04 -2.48
CA ASP A 106 5.16 6.19 -3.46
C ASP A 106 4.92 5.42 -4.76
N VAL A 107 3.71 4.92 -5.00
CA VAL A 107 3.30 4.24 -6.25
C VAL A 107 2.27 5.09 -7.00
N PRO A 108 2.66 6.27 -7.51
CA PRO A 108 1.71 7.28 -8.02
C PRO A 108 1.05 6.93 -9.34
N LEU A 109 1.53 5.90 -10.05
CA LEU A 109 0.98 5.48 -11.34
C LEU A 109 -0.09 4.38 -11.21
N ILE A 110 -0.48 4.01 -9.99
CA ILE A 110 -1.58 3.09 -9.77
C ILE A 110 -2.88 3.69 -10.32
N LYS A 111 -3.67 2.86 -11.01
CA LYS A 111 -4.92 3.27 -11.67
C LYS A 111 -6.11 2.62 -11.00
N SER A 112 -7.23 3.34 -10.95
CA SER A 112 -8.50 2.82 -10.44
C SER A 112 -8.96 1.57 -11.18
N LEU A 113 -8.75 1.49 -12.50
CA LEU A 113 -9.02 0.27 -13.28
C LEU A 113 -8.29 -0.97 -12.74
N THR A 114 -7.01 -0.82 -12.34
CA THR A 114 -6.23 -1.93 -11.78
C THR A 114 -6.73 -2.33 -10.40
N LEU A 115 -7.08 -1.34 -9.57
CA LEU A 115 -7.59 -1.58 -8.21
C LEU A 115 -8.99 -2.20 -8.23
N ASN A 116 -9.86 -1.77 -9.14
CA ASN A 116 -11.17 -2.40 -9.36
C ASN A 116 -11.02 -3.87 -9.78
N GLY A 117 -10.04 -4.20 -10.61
CA GLY A 117 -9.75 -5.60 -10.96
C GLY A 117 -9.37 -6.46 -9.75
N LEU A 118 -8.76 -5.89 -8.69
CA LEU A 118 -8.56 -6.61 -7.42
C LEU A 118 -9.88 -6.77 -6.66
N LEU A 119 -10.68 -5.71 -6.57
CA LEU A 119 -11.96 -5.72 -5.87
C LEU A 119 -12.95 -6.73 -6.46
N GLU A 120 -12.94 -6.91 -7.79
CA GLU A 120 -13.76 -7.90 -8.48
C GLU A 120 -13.42 -9.35 -8.10
N GLN A 121 -12.25 -9.62 -7.53
CA GLN A 121 -11.86 -10.95 -7.06
C GLN A 121 -12.25 -11.21 -5.59
N MET A 122 -12.73 -10.19 -4.88
CA MET A 122 -12.96 -10.29 -3.44
C MET A 122 -14.27 -11.01 -3.12
N ASP A 123 -14.20 -11.89 -2.12
CA ASP A 123 -15.34 -12.43 -1.39
C ASP A 123 -15.10 -12.30 0.12
N LEU A 124 -15.78 -13.10 0.94
CA LEU A 124 -15.67 -13.04 2.41
C LEU A 124 -14.33 -13.57 2.94
N GLU A 125 -13.62 -14.41 2.18
CA GLU A 125 -12.41 -15.13 2.65
C GLU A 125 -11.18 -14.84 1.77
N THR A 126 -11.37 -14.18 0.63
CA THR A 126 -10.31 -13.98 -0.36
C THR A 126 -9.36 -12.86 0.05
N VAL A 127 -8.07 -13.16 0.02
CA VAL A 127 -6.99 -12.16 -0.01
C VAL A 127 -6.52 -12.00 -1.45
N ALA A 128 -6.70 -10.81 -2.01
CA ALA A 128 -6.23 -10.48 -3.36
C ALA A 128 -4.90 -9.72 -3.31
N LEU A 129 -3.94 -10.17 -4.12
CA LEU A 129 -2.61 -9.58 -4.23
C LEU A 129 -2.37 -9.09 -5.67
N LEU A 130 -1.89 -7.86 -5.83
CA LEU A 130 -1.41 -7.39 -7.13
C LEU A 130 0.06 -7.82 -7.30
N THR A 131 0.33 -8.62 -8.32
CA THR A 131 1.68 -9.07 -8.66
C THR A 131 2.16 -8.44 -9.98
N VAL A 132 3.48 -8.40 -10.16
CA VAL A 132 4.10 -7.89 -11.38
C VAL A 132 5.10 -8.93 -11.89
N ARG A 133 5.21 -9.08 -13.21
CA ARG A 133 6.30 -9.84 -13.84
C ARG A 133 7.34 -8.87 -14.38
N THR A 134 8.59 -9.04 -13.95
CA THR A 134 9.72 -8.17 -14.35
C THR A 134 10.94 -9.00 -14.73
N GLU A 135 11.70 -8.51 -15.71
CA GLU A 135 12.98 -9.12 -16.11
C GLU A 135 14.07 -8.91 -15.04
N ASN A 136 13.95 -7.86 -14.22
CA ASN A 136 14.88 -7.57 -13.12
C ASN A 136 14.12 -7.54 -11.78
N PRO A 137 14.04 -8.68 -11.07
CA PRO A 137 13.30 -8.77 -9.81
C PRO A 137 14.13 -8.38 -8.57
N SER A 138 15.41 -8.00 -8.75
CA SER A 138 16.31 -7.72 -7.64
C SER A 138 15.76 -6.69 -6.66
N GLY A 139 15.72 -7.03 -5.38
CA GLY A 139 15.28 -6.16 -4.29
C GLY A 139 13.76 -6.16 -4.05
N LEU A 140 12.99 -7.00 -4.75
CA LEU A 140 11.53 -7.12 -4.59
C LEU A 140 11.15 -8.46 -3.95
N GLY A 141 10.02 -8.54 -3.25
CA GLY A 141 9.53 -9.82 -2.71
C GLY A 141 9.09 -10.78 -3.83
N ARG A 142 9.47 -12.05 -3.75
CA ARG A 142 9.11 -13.10 -4.72
C ARG A 142 7.78 -13.75 -4.36
N VAL A 143 6.90 -13.91 -5.35
CA VAL A 143 5.63 -14.62 -5.16
C VAL A 143 5.87 -16.11 -5.38
N ILE A 144 5.82 -16.88 -4.31
CA ILE A 144 5.96 -18.33 -4.34
C ILE A 144 4.58 -18.94 -4.60
N ARG A 145 4.49 -19.83 -5.59
CA ARG A 145 3.27 -20.56 -5.90
C ARG A 145 3.43 -22.05 -5.59
N ASP A 146 2.36 -22.68 -5.12
CA ASP A 146 2.30 -24.14 -4.94
C ASP A 146 2.10 -24.90 -6.26
N GLU A 147 2.06 -26.22 -6.20
CA GLU A 147 1.84 -27.08 -7.38
C GLU A 147 0.49 -26.85 -8.07
N ALA A 148 -0.51 -26.35 -7.34
CA ALA A 148 -1.81 -25.97 -7.88
C ALA A 148 -1.83 -24.54 -8.47
N GLY A 149 -0.68 -23.84 -8.47
CA GLY A 149 -0.54 -22.48 -8.96
C GLY A 149 -1.07 -21.41 -8.01
N ARG A 150 -1.46 -21.76 -6.78
CA ARG A 150 -1.96 -20.82 -5.78
C ARG A 150 -0.80 -20.11 -5.09
N VAL A 151 -1.01 -18.88 -4.65
CA VAL A 151 0.02 -18.14 -3.88
C VAL A 151 0.20 -18.83 -2.53
N ALA A 152 1.42 -19.26 -2.25
CA ALA A 152 1.80 -19.94 -1.01
C ALA A 152 2.53 -19.00 -0.04
N ALA A 153 3.37 -18.10 -0.56
CA ALA A 153 4.14 -17.16 0.24
C ALA A 153 4.64 -15.97 -0.58
N ILE A 154 5.01 -14.90 0.11
CA ILE A 154 5.86 -13.83 -0.42
C ILE A 154 7.19 -13.90 0.36
N VAL A 155 8.30 -14.03 -0.36
CA VAL A 155 9.64 -14.13 0.24
C VAL A 155 10.46 -12.92 -0.17
N GLU A 156 10.90 -12.12 0.81
CA GLU A 156 11.71 -10.92 0.56
C GLU A 156 13.09 -11.29 -0.01
N GLU A 157 13.67 -10.41 -0.83
CA GLU A 157 14.98 -10.64 -1.48
C GLU A 157 16.07 -11.09 -0.51
N LYS A 158 16.09 -10.51 0.70
CA LYS A 158 17.08 -10.80 1.74
C LYS A 158 16.95 -12.21 2.33
N ASP A 159 15.76 -12.79 2.26
CA ASP A 159 15.42 -14.10 2.84
C ASP A 159 15.29 -15.18 1.75
N ALA A 160 15.33 -14.78 0.46
CA ALA A 160 15.18 -15.68 -0.68
C ALA A 160 16.43 -16.51 -0.95
N THR A 161 16.23 -17.79 -1.30
CA THR A 161 17.31 -18.65 -1.84
C THR A 161 17.73 -18.20 -3.24
N GLU A 162 18.88 -18.67 -3.73
CA GLU A 162 19.36 -18.34 -5.07
C GLU A 162 18.40 -18.79 -6.17
N GLU A 163 17.70 -19.91 -5.97
CA GLU A 163 16.63 -20.39 -6.85
C GLU A 163 15.40 -19.48 -6.80
N GLN A 164 14.96 -19.11 -5.59
CA GLN A 164 13.81 -18.21 -5.41
C GLN A 164 14.09 -16.83 -6.02
N LYS A 165 15.33 -16.33 -5.94
CA LYS A 165 15.73 -15.07 -6.57
C LYS A 165 15.54 -15.04 -8.09
N GLN A 166 15.51 -16.19 -8.76
CA GLN A 166 15.24 -16.30 -10.21
C GLN A 166 13.75 -16.13 -10.55
N ILE A 167 12.85 -16.19 -9.57
CA ILE A 167 11.42 -15.99 -9.79
C ILE A 167 11.19 -14.55 -10.27
N LYS A 168 10.57 -14.41 -11.44
CA LYS A 168 10.29 -13.12 -12.08
C LYS A 168 8.96 -12.49 -11.67
N GLU A 169 8.09 -13.25 -11.01
CA GLU A 169 6.85 -12.75 -10.44
C GLU A 169 7.10 -12.19 -9.04
N VAL A 170 6.83 -10.90 -8.87
CA VAL A 170 7.16 -10.14 -7.66
C VAL A 170 5.93 -9.51 -7.03
N ASN A 171 6.00 -9.31 -5.72
CA ASN A 171 4.99 -8.62 -4.93
C ASN A 171 5.05 -7.12 -5.23
N SER A 172 3.92 -6.51 -5.59
CA SER A 172 3.82 -5.05 -5.70
C SER A 172 3.64 -4.37 -4.33
N GLY A 173 3.25 -5.16 -3.32
CA GLY A 173 2.80 -4.69 -2.01
C GLY A 173 1.29 -4.41 -1.96
N ILE A 174 0.66 -4.05 -3.08
CA ILE A 174 -0.76 -3.71 -3.13
C ILE A 174 -1.60 -4.97 -2.93
N MET A 175 -2.55 -4.89 -2.00
CA MET A 175 -3.43 -5.99 -1.66
C MET A 175 -4.82 -5.51 -1.24
N CYS A 176 -5.81 -6.37 -1.41
CA CYS A 176 -7.13 -6.19 -0.83
C CYS A 176 -7.44 -7.39 0.06
N ILE A 177 -7.88 -7.13 1.29
CA ILE A 177 -8.09 -8.15 2.32
C ILE A 177 -9.43 -7.91 3.03
N PRO A 178 -10.09 -8.96 3.56
CA PRO A 178 -11.18 -8.77 4.50
C PRO A 178 -10.72 -7.99 5.73
N ALA A 179 -11.58 -7.12 6.26
CA ALA A 179 -11.26 -6.32 7.45
C ALA A 179 -11.26 -7.17 8.74
N LYS A 180 -12.00 -8.28 8.75
CA LYS A 180 -12.19 -9.17 9.90
C LYS A 180 -11.13 -10.27 9.97
#